data_AF-F9N612-F1
#
_entry.id   AF-F9N612-F1
#
_cell.length_a   1.000
_cell.length_b   1.000
_cell.length_c   1.000
_cell.angle_alpha   90.00
_cell.angle_beta   90.00
_cell.angle_gamma   90.00
#
_symmetry.space_group_name_H-M   'P 1'
#
loop_
_entity.id
_entity.type
_entity.pdbx_description
1 polymer ?
#
loop_
_entity_poly.entity_id
_entity_poly.type
_entity_poly.pdbx_seq_one_letter_code
_entity_poly.pdbx_strand_id
1 'polypeptide(L)'
;MAQVAGNLQRIRNGRRTYAITPRIPGGFVQPQMLQKFIDVANTFHATLKITGAQRIMITNLNAEDVDKAWAMLGMEPAHTVSNRVRSVKICPGTTFCKRAKQDSVHLGMQLERKYISKEMPSKMKIGVSGCPNSCSEAITKDIGVIGNDQGWQIYAGGSAGAHPRLGDLITEVTTEEEVLTIIDRMIAYYKENAQIERIGQFIDRIGLDAFRAAVLDTVDSPTSAAKASAEPVVKLPGQGNAGLAEAAAPANDKGATPLSLGQLITKDTIVRHIVDVYPELIPILQSMGMGCLGCPSSTGEPLWQAANIHGMDIDELVAKLNAGRNVSEIAITKDSIIRDIIDMYPQTVPVLQSIGMGCLGCPSSTGEPLWQAASIHGMDVDELVSKLEVARKGA
;
A
#
# COMPACT_ATOMS: atom_id res chain seq x y z
N MET A 1 -2.10 -9.16 22.20
CA MET A 1 -1.04 -10.13 21.89
C MET A 1 -1.29 -10.82 20.54
N ALA A 2 -2.37 -11.60 20.37
CA ALA A 2 -2.64 -12.36 19.13
C ALA A 2 -2.69 -11.53 17.82
N GLN A 3 -3.16 -10.28 17.86
CA GLN A 3 -3.29 -9.42 16.68
C GLN A 3 -1.94 -8.95 16.10
N VAL A 4 -0.86 -9.00 16.89
CA VAL A 4 0.50 -8.67 16.46
C VAL A 4 1.20 -9.92 15.90
N ALA A 5 0.85 -11.10 16.43
CA ALA A 5 1.50 -12.36 16.09
C ALA A 5 0.78 -13.18 14.99
N GLY A 6 -0.47 -12.86 14.68
CA GLY A 6 -1.28 -13.55 13.68
C GLY A 6 -2.22 -12.62 12.91
N ASN A 7 -2.50 -12.98 11.66
CA ASN A 7 -3.43 -12.22 10.82
C ASN A 7 -4.86 -12.69 11.07
N LEU A 8 -5.76 -11.77 11.41
CA LEU A 8 -7.19 -12.04 11.50
C LEU A 8 -7.71 -12.56 10.15
N GLN A 9 -8.45 -13.66 10.20
CA GLN A 9 -9.15 -14.24 9.05
C GLN A 9 -10.63 -13.85 9.05
N ARG A 10 -11.34 -14.31 8.01
CA ARG A 10 -12.78 -14.04 7.85
C ARG A 10 -13.56 -14.43 9.12
N ILE A 11 -14.24 -13.45 9.69
CA ILE A 11 -15.17 -13.65 10.79
C ILE A 11 -16.40 -14.42 10.28
N ARG A 12 -16.76 -15.53 10.94
CA ARG A 12 -17.94 -16.34 10.60
C ARG A 12 -18.80 -16.51 11.84
N ASN A 13 -20.04 -16.03 11.81
CA ASN A 13 -20.99 -16.11 12.94
C ASN A 13 -20.39 -15.56 14.25
N GLY A 14 -19.69 -14.43 14.18
CA GLY A 14 -18.99 -13.84 15.33
C GLY A 14 -17.67 -14.53 15.72
N ARG A 15 -17.37 -15.72 15.20
CA ARG A 15 -16.11 -16.43 15.47
C ARG A 15 -14.96 -15.79 14.70
N ARG A 16 -13.94 -15.35 15.44
CA ARG A 16 -12.66 -14.85 14.91
C ARG A 16 -11.64 -16.01 14.86
N THR A 17 -10.97 -16.17 13.73
CA THR A 17 -9.85 -17.10 13.56
C THR A 17 -8.65 -16.38 13.01
N TYR A 18 -7.47 -16.97 13.17
CA TYR A 18 -6.19 -16.35 12.84
C TYR A 18 -5.36 -17.25 11.95
N ALA A 19 -4.46 -16.63 11.20
CA ALA A 19 -3.45 -17.32 10.42
C ALA A 19 -2.06 -16.78 10.71
N ILE A 20 -1.10 -17.69 10.86
CA ILE A 20 0.32 -17.37 10.93
C ILE A 20 0.99 -17.83 9.64
N THR A 21 2.02 -17.11 9.21
CA THR A 21 2.81 -17.50 8.04
C THR A 21 4.28 -17.51 8.43
N PRO A 22 4.78 -18.65 8.91
CA PRO A 22 6.17 -18.78 9.32
C PRO A 22 7.11 -18.54 8.15
N ARG A 23 8.33 -18.08 8.46
CA ARG A 23 9.31 -17.74 7.43
C ARG A 23 9.87 -19.01 6.79
N ILE A 24 9.81 -19.08 5.46
CA ILE A 24 10.45 -20.11 4.63
C ILE A 24 11.30 -19.38 3.59
N PRO A 25 12.62 -19.23 3.83
CA PRO A 25 13.51 -18.49 2.92
C PRO A 25 13.53 -19.09 1.52
N GLY A 26 13.31 -18.26 0.50
CA GLY A 26 13.25 -18.68 -0.90
C GLY A 26 12.24 -19.79 -1.23
N GLY A 27 11.36 -20.17 -0.30
CA GLY A 27 10.49 -21.33 -0.44
C GLY A 27 11.17 -22.69 -0.25
N PHE A 28 12.41 -22.74 0.23
CA PHE A 28 13.11 -23.99 0.52
C PHE A 28 12.88 -24.39 1.98
N VAL A 29 12.42 -25.62 2.21
CA VAL A 29 12.07 -26.13 3.54
C VAL A 29 12.72 -27.50 3.77
N GLN A 30 13.34 -27.67 4.94
CA GLN A 30 13.90 -28.96 5.36
C GLN A 30 12.77 -29.89 5.85
N PRO A 31 12.88 -31.22 5.65
CA PRO A 31 11.85 -32.18 6.07
C PRO A 31 11.47 -32.06 7.56
N GLN A 32 12.45 -31.86 8.45
CA GLN A 32 12.22 -31.71 9.89
C GLN A 32 11.41 -30.44 10.20
N MET A 33 11.66 -29.36 9.46
CA MET A 33 10.87 -28.15 9.59
C MET A 33 9.44 -28.37 9.06
N LEU A 34 9.27 -29.06 7.94
CA LEU A 34 7.96 -29.40 7.41
C LEU A 34 7.16 -30.27 8.39
N GLN A 35 7.83 -31.22 9.09
CA GLN A 35 7.22 -32.01 10.15
C GLN A 35 6.67 -31.12 11.27
N LYS A 36 7.42 -30.11 11.73
CA LYS A 36 6.92 -29.15 12.74
C LYS A 36 5.65 -28.42 12.28
N PHE A 37 5.55 -28.05 11.01
CA PHE A 37 4.33 -27.41 10.47
C PHE A 37 3.13 -28.38 10.52
N ILE A 38 3.37 -29.66 10.22
CA ILE A 38 2.35 -30.72 10.31
C ILE A 38 1.93 -30.91 11.77
N ASP A 39 2.88 -30.97 12.70
CA ASP A 39 2.62 -31.16 14.12
C ASP A 39 1.77 -30.01 14.67
N VAL A 40 2.13 -28.76 14.37
CA VAL A 40 1.33 -27.57 14.73
C VAL A 40 -0.07 -27.63 14.13
N ALA A 41 -0.20 -27.98 12.86
CA ALA A 41 -1.51 -28.09 12.21
C ALA A 41 -2.39 -29.16 12.87
N ASN A 42 -1.83 -30.32 13.21
CA ASN A 42 -2.53 -31.39 13.90
C ASN A 42 -2.94 -30.99 15.32
N THR A 43 -2.04 -30.39 16.09
CA THR A 43 -2.30 -29.98 17.49
C THR A 43 -3.43 -28.96 17.60
N PHE A 44 -3.48 -27.97 16.70
CA PHE A 44 -4.48 -26.89 16.75
C PHE A 44 -5.65 -27.08 15.79
N HIS A 45 -5.77 -28.27 15.16
CA HIS A 45 -6.76 -28.54 14.11
C HIS A 45 -6.79 -27.44 13.02
N ALA A 46 -5.59 -26.93 12.71
CA ALA A 46 -5.36 -25.90 11.73
C ALA A 46 -5.24 -26.50 10.32
N THR A 47 -5.36 -25.63 9.31
CA THR A 47 -5.20 -26.01 7.90
C THR A 47 -3.94 -25.39 7.33
N LEU A 48 -3.13 -26.19 6.62
CA LEU A 48 -1.95 -25.72 5.89
C LEU A 48 -2.34 -25.26 4.48
N LYS A 49 -1.96 -24.03 4.12
CA LYS A 49 -2.17 -23.45 2.79
C LYS A 49 -0.84 -23.05 2.16
N ILE A 50 -0.52 -23.67 1.02
CA ILE A 50 0.57 -23.21 0.16
C ILE A 50 0.16 -21.89 -0.50
N THR A 51 1.04 -20.89 -0.44
CA THR A 51 0.80 -19.53 -0.94
C THR A 51 1.56 -19.29 -2.25
N GLY A 52 1.08 -18.37 -3.08
CA GLY A 52 1.75 -17.99 -4.34
C GLY A 52 3.13 -17.34 -4.16
N ALA A 53 3.52 -17.00 -2.92
CA ALA A 53 4.83 -16.49 -2.56
C ALA A 53 5.79 -17.58 -2.04
N GLN A 54 5.53 -18.86 -2.36
CA GLN A 54 6.34 -20.01 -1.94
C GLN A 54 6.44 -20.19 -0.42
N ARG A 55 5.35 -19.91 0.30
CA ARG A 55 5.27 -20.09 1.76
C ARG A 55 4.13 -21.02 2.14
N ILE A 56 4.19 -21.57 3.34
CA ILE A 56 3.10 -22.33 3.96
C ILE A 56 2.48 -21.46 5.05
N MET A 57 1.19 -21.21 4.94
CA MET A 57 0.39 -20.50 5.94
C MET A 57 -0.38 -21.52 6.79
N ILE A 58 -0.37 -21.34 8.10
CA ILE A 58 -1.13 -22.13 9.06
C ILE A 58 -2.38 -21.32 9.43
N THR A 59 -3.55 -21.78 9.02
CA THR A 59 -4.83 -21.07 9.16
C THR A 59 -5.77 -21.75 10.13
N ASN A 60 -6.88 -21.09 10.50
CA ASN A 60 -7.91 -21.61 11.39
C ASN A 60 -7.47 -21.77 12.85
N LEU A 61 -6.54 -20.93 13.31
CA LEU A 61 -6.15 -20.88 14.72
C LEU A 61 -7.15 -20.07 15.54
N ASN A 62 -7.40 -20.45 16.79
CA ASN A 62 -8.07 -19.58 17.76
C ASN A 62 -7.08 -18.51 18.26
N ALA A 63 -7.57 -17.44 18.87
CA ALA A 63 -6.73 -16.32 19.30
C ALA A 63 -5.69 -16.76 20.35
N GLU A 64 -6.13 -17.57 21.30
CA GLU A 64 -5.37 -18.13 22.42
C GLU A 64 -4.32 -19.17 22.02
N ASP A 65 -4.36 -19.64 20.77
CA ASP A 65 -3.46 -20.67 20.25
C ASP A 65 -2.32 -20.09 19.40
N VAL A 66 -2.41 -18.82 19.00
CA VAL A 66 -1.41 -18.17 18.13
C VAL A 66 -0.01 -18.23 18.74
N ASP A 67 0.14 -17.82 20.00
CA ASP A 67 1.46 -17.77 20.66
C ASP A 67 2.00 -19.19 20.92
N LYS A 68 1.12 -20.15 21.22
CA LYS A 68 1.49 -21.57 21.40
C LYS A 68 1.97 -22.19 20.09
N ALA A 69 1.32 -21.84 18.97
CA ALA A 69 1.72 -22.29 17.64
C ALA A 69 3.12 -21.78 17.26
N TRP A 70 3.43 -20.50 17.55
CA TRP A 70 4.78 -19.97 17.38
C TRP A 70 5.82 -20.66 18.26
N ALA A 71 5.50 -20.90 19.53
CA ALA A 71 6.36 -21.63 20.45
C ALA A 71 6.67 -23.06 19.96
N MET A 72 5.67 -23.79 19.45
CA MET A 72 5.88 -25.12 18.86
C MET A 72 6.75 -25.10 17.61
N LEU A 73 6.63 -24.07 16.75
CA LEU A 73 7.52 -23.91 15.61
C LEU A 73 8.97 -23.62 16.05
N GLY A 74 9.15 -23.00 17.22
CA GLY A 74 10.42 -22.44 17.66
C GLY A 74 10.80 -21.24 16.79
N MET A 75 9.81 -20.43 16.41
CA MET A 75 9.99 -19.25 15.56
C MET A 75 9.27 -18.06 16.18
N GLU A 76 9.83 -16.87 15.95
CA GLU A 76 9.18 -15.62 16.31
C GLU A 76 8.21 -15.16 15.21
N PRO A 77 7.13 -14.44 15.57
CA PRO A 77 6.24 -13.85 14.61
C PRO A 77 6.97 -12.98 13.59
N ALA A 78 6.62 -13.19 12.32
CA ALA A 78 7.21 -12.46 11.22
C ALA A 78 6.69 -11.01 11.20
N HIS A 79 7.35 -10.17 12.00
CA HIS A 79 7.48 -8.71 11.92
C HIS A 79 6.22 -7.84 12.17
N THR A 80 6.47 -6.68 12.77
CA THR A 80 5.48 -5.77 13.38
C THR A 80 4.84 -4.76 12.42
N VAL A 81 5.47 -4.47 11.26
CA VAL A 81 5.00 -3.44 10.32
C VAL A 81 4.51 -4.06 9.00
N SER A 82 3.37 -3.61 8.48
CA SER A 82 2.77 -4.19 7.27
C SER A 82 3.41 -3.71 5.96
N ASN A 83 3.81 -2.44 5.86
CA ASN A 83 4.50 -1.91 4.69
C ASN A 83 6.00 -2.21 4.81
N ARG A 84 6.40 -3.32 4.19
CA ARG A 84 7.76 -3.83 4.26
C ARG A 84 8.08 -4.70 3.06
N VAL A 85 9.35 -4.99 2.89
CA VAL A 85 9.82 -6.05 1.98
C VAL A 85 9.30 -7.41 2.47
N ARG A 86 8.66 -8.15 1.57
CA ARG A 86 8.15 -9.51 1.79
C ARG A 86 9.21 -10.53 1.40
N SER A 87 8.98 -11.82 1.71
CA SER A 87 9.86 -12.91 1.29
C SER A 87 10.15 -12.85 -0.22
N VAL A 88 11.41 -13.09 -0.57
CA VAL A 88 11.86 -13.10 -1.97
C VAL A 88 11.38 -14.39 -2.61
N LYS A 89 10.70 -14.29 -3.76
CA LYS A 89 10.27 -15.46 -4.54
C LYS A 89 11.41 -15.88 -5.47
N ILE A 90 11.87 -17.13 -5.35
CA ILE A 90 13.08 -17.62 -6.03
C ILE A 90 12.74 -18.86 -6.85
N CYS A 91 13.17 -18.92 -8.11
CA CYS A 91 13.11 -20.19 -8.85
C CYS A 91 14.20 -21.17 -8.38
N PRO A 92 14.16 -22.46 -8.77
CA PRO A 92 15.16 -23.42 -8.30
C PRO A 92 16.61 -23.17 -8.76
N GLY A 93 16.85 -22.19 -9.63
CA GLY A 93 18.19 -21.76 -10.06
C GLY A 93 19.03 -22.85 -10.72
N THR A 94 20.31 -22.59 -10.93
CA THR A 94 21.29 -23.58 -11.41
C THR A 94 21.51 -24.70 -10.39
N THR A 95 21.12 -24.49 -9.14
CA THR A 95 21.17 -25.49 -8.06
C THR A 95 20.32 -26.73 -8.37
N PHE A 96 19.12 -26.55 -8.94
CA PHE A 96 18.18 -27.66 -9.15
C PHE A 96 17.53 -27.71 -10.54
N CYS A 97 17.61 -26.65 -11.35
CA CYS A 97 16.93 -26.56 -12.64
C CYS A 97 17.91 -26.60 -13.81
N LYS A 98 17.72 -27.57 -14.71
CA LYS A 98 18.50 -27.72 -15.95
C LYS A 98 18.35 -26.58 -16.97
N ARG A 99 17.37 -25.69 -16.80
CA ARG A 99 17.11 -24.54 -17.70
C ARG A 99 17.71 -23.24 -17.20
N ALA A 100 18.14 -23.20 -15.94
CA ALA A 100 18.68 -21.98 -15.35
C ALA A 100 19.99 -21.60 -16.04
N LYS A 101 20.15 -20.29 -16.30
CA LYS A 101 21.34 -19.69 -16.88
C LYS A 101 22.21 -19.05 -15.80
N GLN A 102 21.56 -18.51 -14.76
CA GLN A 102 22.19 -17.86 -13.62
C GLN A 102 21.71 -18.47 -12.29
N ASP A 103 22.53 -18.34 -11.24
CA ASP A 103 22.21 -18.87 -9.90
C ASP A 103 21.24 -17.95 -9.14
N SER A 104 19.95 -18.08 -9.46
CA SER A 104 18.92 -17.32 -8.74
C SER A 104 18.83 -17.65 -7.25
N VAL A 105 19.24 -18.85 -6.83
CA VAL A 105 19.15 -19.26 -5.42
C VAL A 105 20.17 -18.47 -4.60
N HIS A 106 21.40 -18.37 -5.08
CA HIS A 106 22.43 -17.58 -4.42
C HIS A 106 22.02 -16.11 -4.29
N LEU A 107 21.75 -15.44 -5.42
CA LEU A 107 21.35 -14.04 -5.46
C LEU A 107 20.06 -13.76 -4.68
N GLY A 108 19.03 -14.58 -4.85
CA GLY A 108 17.76 -14.40 -4.15
C GLY A 108 17.88 -14.54 -2.64
N MET A 109 18.74 -15.42 -2.14
CA MET A 109 19.01 -15.56 -0.71
C MET A 109 19.82 -14.38 -0.16
N GLN A 110 20.74 -13.80 -0.94
CA GLN A 110 21.43 -12.57 -0.56
C GLN A 110 20.43 -11.40 -0.42
N LEU A 111 19.57 -11.21 -1.42
CA LEU A 111 18.51 -10.19 -1.40
C LEU A 111 17.55 -10.39 -0.23
N GLU A 112 17.16 -11.63 0.06
CA GLU A 112 16.29 -11.91 1.20
C GLU A 112 16.97 -11.54 2.51
N ARG A 113 18.21 -11.99 2.75
CA ARG A 113 18.94 -11.64 3.98
C ARG A 113 19.09 -10.13 4.16
N LYS A 114 19.35 -9.41 3.06
CA LYS A 114 19.63 -7.98 3.09
C LYS A 114 18.38 -7.12 3.34
N TYR A 115 17.25 -7.49 2.76
CA TYR A 115 16.09 -6.61 2.72
C TYR A 115 14.85 -7.12 3.45
N ILE A 116 14.77 -8.41 3.81
CA ILE A 116 13.58 -8.97 4.44
C ILE A 116 13.11 -8.08 5.59
N SER A 117 11.87 -7.62 5.48
CA SER A 117 11.20 -6.82 6.50
C SER A 117 11.78 -5.45 6.79
N LYS A 118 12.65 -4.93 5.92
CA LYS A 118 12.94 -3.50 5.86
C LYS A 118 11.64 -2.75 5.59
N GLU A 119 11.36 -1.75 6.42
CA GLU A 119 10.18 -0.90 6.28
C GLU A 119 10.25 -0.08 4.98
N MET A 120 9.12 -0.04 4.28
CA MET A 120 8.98 0.56 2.96
C MET A 120 7.72 1.44 2.91
N PRO A 121 7.63 2.41 1.98
CA PRO A 121 6.41 3.20 1.79
C PRO A 121 5.14 2.36 1.53
N SER A 122 5.29 1.21 0.87
CA SER A 122 4.23 0.21 0.70
C SER A 122 4.79 -1.21 0.76
N LYS A 123 3.94 -2.24 0.70
CA LYS A 123 4.40 -3.63 0.61
C LYS A 123 5.27 -3.81 -0.64
N MET A 124 6.46 -4.37 -0.47
CA MET A 124 7.41 -4.61 -1.56
C MET A 124 7.65 -6.10 -1.73
N LYS A 125 7.53 -6.60 -2.96
CA LYS A 125 7.81 -7.99 -3.34
C LYS A 125 9.01 -8.02 -4.27
N ILE A 126 9.92 -8.96 -4.04
CA ILE A 126 11.08 -9.19 -4.90
C ILE A 126 10.97 -10.59 -5.50
N GLY A 127 11.31 -10.73 -6.78
CA GLY A 127 11.35 -12.02 -7.46
C GLY A 127 12.63 -12.21 -8.25
N VAL A 128 13.27 -13.37 -8.10
CA VAL A 128 14.53 -13.71 -8.78
C VAL A 128 14.35 -15.01 -9.57
N SER A 129 14.63 -14.97 -10.86
CA SER A 129 14.59 -16.12 -11.75
C SER A 129 15.90 -16.25 -12.50
N GLY A 130 16.45 -17.45 -12.59
CA GLY A 130 17.74 -17.70 -13.24
C GLY A 130 17.66 -17.82 -14.76
N CYS A 131 16.48 -17.70 -15.37
CA CYS A 131 16.30 -17.78 -16.83
C CYS A 131 15.04 -17.00 -17.27
N PRO A 132 14.88 -16.72 -18.58
CA PRO A 132 13.71 -16.01 -19.12
C PRO A 132 12.35 -16.71 -18.90
N ASN A 133 12.33 -17.98 -18.49
CA ASN A 133 11.07 -18.66 -18.12
C ASN A 133 10.40 -18.00 -16.90
N SER A 134 11.15 -17.22 -16.11
CA SER A 134 10.62 -16.37 -15.03
C SER A 134 9.65 -17.09 -14.08
N CYS A 135 10.01 -18.28 -13.56
CA CYS A 135 9.15 -19.06 -12.66
C CYS A 135 8.81 -18.31 -11.34
N SER A 136 9.60 -17.30 -10.96
CA SER A 136 9.30 -16.42 -9.83
C SER A 136 8.29 -15.31 -10.18
N GLU A 137 7.82 -15.24 -11.43
CA GLU A 137 6.99 -14.16 -11.98
C GLU A 137 7.64 -12.78 -11.77
N ALA A 138 8.96 -12.68 -12.02
CA ALA A 138 9.79 -11.54 -11.61
C ALA A 138 9.28 -10.19 -12.13
N ILE A 139 8.80 -10.11 -13.38
CA ILE A 139 8.26 -8.87 -13.98
C ILE A 139 6.99 -8.38 -13.27
N THR A 140 6.28 -9.25 -12.55
CA THR A 140 5.07 -8.87 -11.78
C THR A 140 5.36 -8.49 -10.33
N LYS A 141 6.64 -8.40 -9.95
CA LYS A 141 7.10 -8.01 -8.61
C LYS A 141 7.53 -6.55 -8.62
N ASP A 142 7.49 -5.93 -7.45
CA ASP A 142 7.94 -4.54 -7.26
C ASP A 142 9.38 -4.38 -7.73
N ILE A 143 10.23 -5.38 -7.48
CA ILE A 143 11.57 -5.55 -8.05
C ILE A 143 11.69 -6.96 -8.63
N GLY A 144 12.05 -7.07 -9.90
CA GLY A 144 12.25 -8.32 -10.61
C GLY A 144 13.68 -8.47 -11.09
N VAL A 145 14.24 -9.67 -10.98
CA VAL A 145 15.55 -10.01 -11.55
C VAL A 145 15.43 -11.28 -12.38
N ILE A 146 15.86 -11.22 -13.64
CA ILE A 146 15.81 -12.34 -14.58
C ILE A 146 17.19 -12.57 -15.18
N GLY A 147 17.75 -13.75 -14.95
CA GLY A 147 19.00 -14.19 -15.56
C GLY A 147 18.82 -14.60 -17.01
N ASN A 148 19.85 -14.42 -17.81
CA ASN A 148 20.00 -14.93 -19.17
C ASN A 148 21.45 -15.40 -19.39
N ASP A 149 21.82 -15.76 -20.62
CA ASP A 149 23.17 -16.23 -20.94
C ASP A 149 24.26 -15.13 -20.86
N GLN A 150 23.87 -13.86 -20.83
CA GLN A 150 24.76 -12.68 -20.79
C GLN A 150 24.86 -12.04 -19.40
N GLY A 151 23.96 -12.38 -18.47
CA GLY A 151 23.92 -11.79 -17.14
C GLY A 151 22.50 -11.70 -16.60
N TRP A 152 22.11 -10.53 -16.12
CA TRP A 152 20.87 -10.26 -15.41
C TRP A 152 20.14 -9.02 -15.95
N GLN A 153 18.84 -9.15 -16.14
CA GLN A 153 17.91 -8.05 -16.37
C GLN A 153 17.24 -7.67 -15.05
N ILE A 154 17.20 -6.37 -14.75
CA ILE A 154 16.60 -5.81 -13.53
C ILE A 154 15.36 -5.02 -13.91
N TYR A 155 14.24 -5.31 -13.25
CA TYR A 155 12.93 -4.70 -13.49
C TYR A 155 12.39 -4.01 -12.24
N ALA A 156 11.57 -2.98 -12.40
CA ALA A 156 10.89 -2.27 -11.32
C ALA A 156 9.42 -1.97 -11.63
N GLY A 157 8.59 -1.85 -10.60
CA GLY A 157 7.21 -1.35 -10.76
C GLY A 157 6.14 -2.42 -10.97
N GLY A 158 6.51 -3.69 -11.01
CA GLY A 158 5.57 -4.77 -11.28
C GLY A 158 4.54 -5.02 -10.17
N SER A 159 3.34 -5.45 -10.56
CA SER A 159 2.31 -5.92 -9.63
C SER A 159 1.33 -6.90 -10.29
N ALA A 160 0.92 -7.94 -9.55
CA ALA A 160 -0.09 -8.94 -9.96
C ALA A 160 -1.39 -8.83 -9.15
N GLY A 161 -1.78 -7.62 -8.77
CA GLY A 161 -2.98 -7.35 -7.95
C GLY A 161 -4.25 -7.16 -8.79
N ALA A 162 -5.26 -6.52 -8.19
CA ALA A 162 -6.49 -6.13 -8.90
C ALA A 162 -6.20 -5.22 -10.10
N HIS A 163 -5.14 -4.42 -10.02
CA HIS A 163 -4.60 -3.62 -11.12
C HIS A 163 -3.21 -4.16 -11.48
N PRO A 164 -3.12 -5.14 -12.38
CA PRO A 164 -1.83 -5.70 -12.77
C PRO A 164 -1.01 -4.65 -13.52
N ARG A 165 0.29 -4.60 -13.23
CA ARG A 165 1.28 -3.74 -13.89
C ARG A 165 2.49 -4.60 -14.20
N LEU A 166 2.97 -4.57 -15.43
CA LEU A 166 4.27 -5.18 -15.75
C LEU A 166 5.37 -4.24 -15.27
N GLY A 167 6.45 -4.82 -14.75
CA GLY A 167 7.64 -4.06 -14.37
C GLY A 167 8.38 -3.57 -15.60
N ASP A 168 8.90 -2.35 -15.50
CA ASP A 168 9.75 -1.74 -16.52
C ASP A 168 11.16 -2.28 -16.39
N LEU A 169 11.81 -2.60 -17.50
CA LEU A 169 13.24 -2.91 -17.52
C LEU A 169 14.00 -1.67 -17.06
N ILE A 170 14.83 -1.77 -16.03
CA ILE A 170 15.65 -0.66 -15.53
C ILE A 170 17.00 -0.68 -16.23
N THR A 171 17.68 -1.82 -16.18
CA THR A 171 19.01 -2.01 -16.79
C THR A 171 19.32 -3.51 -16.93
N GLU A 172 20.37 -3.80 -17.69
CA GLU A 172 21.01 -5.12 -17.76
C GLU A 172 22.43 -5.03 -17.21
N VAL A 173 22.84 -6.05 -16.46
CA VAL A 173 24.15 -6.13 -15.81
C VAL A 173 24.71 -7.53 -15.94
N THR A 174 26.01 -7.69 -15.73
CA THR A 174 26.69 -8.98 -15.96
C THR A 174 26.92 -9.75 -14.66
N THR A 175 27.03 -9.07 -13.51
CA THR A 175 27.35 -9.70 -12.23
C THR A 175 26.26 -9.57 -11.18
N GLU A 176 26.30 -10.42 -10.16
CA GLU A 176 25.38 -10.34 -9.02
C GLU A 176 25.66 -9.10 -8.15
N GLU A 177 26.91 -8.67 -8.05
CA GLU A 177 27.31 -7.47 -7.32
C GLU A 177 26.68 -6.20 -7.92
N GLU A 178 26.64 -6.12 -9.26
CA GLU A 178 25.96 -5.04 -9.97
C GLU A 178 24.45 -5.07 -9.69
N VAL A 179 23.82 -6.27 -9.68
CA VAL A 179 22.40 -6.41 -9.32
C VAL A 179 22.14 -5.90 -7.91
N LEU A 180 22.95 -6.30 -6.92
CA LEU A 180 22.80 -5.87 -5.54
C LEU A 180 22.93 -4.34 -5.41
N THR A 181 23.90 -3.76 -6.12
CA THR A 181 24.17 -2.30 -6.13
C THR A 181 23.00 -1.52 -6.70
N ILE A 182 22.45 -1.94 -7.85
CA ILE A 182 21.28 -1.29 -8.45
C ILE A 182 20.05 -1.40 -7.53
N ILE A 183 19.81 -2.58 -6.96
CA ILE A 183 18.67 -2.78 -6.05
C ILE A 183 18.81 -1.95 -4.76
N ASP A 184 20.01 -1.77 -4.22
CA ASP A 184 20.25 -0.87 -3.08
C ASP A 184 19.78 0.56 -3.40
N ARG A 185 20.18 1.06 -4.57
CA ARG A 185 19.83 2.42 -5.03
C ARG A 185 18.34 2.56 -5.27
N MET A 186 17.72 1.59 -5.94
CA MET A 186 16.27 1.57 -6.15
C MET A 186 15.50 1.60 -4.82
N ILE A 187 15.92 0.80 -3.84
CA ILE A 187 15.27 0.75 -2.52
C ILE A 187 15.49 2.05 -1.75
N ALA A 188 16.70 2.61 -1.77
CA ALA A 188 17.00 3.87 -1.10
C ALA A 188 16.17 5.02 -1.71
N TYR A 189 16.21 5.16 -3.04
CA TYR A 189 15.50 6.22 -3.75
C TYR A 189 13.99 6.13 -3.56
N TYR A 190 13.41 4.93 -3.68
CA TYR A 190 11.98 4.71 -3.40
C TYR A 190 11.63 5.06 -1.95
N LYS A 191 12.44 4.66 -0.97
CA LYS A 191 12.17 4.93 0.44
C LYS A 191 12.21 6.42 0.77
N GLU A 192 13.10 7.17 0.14
CA GLU A 192 13.30 8.61 0.38
C GLU A 192 12.26 9.49 -0.34
N ASN A 193 11.82 9.10 -1.54
CA ASN A 193 11.09 10.00 -2.44
C ASN A 193 9.62 9.60 -2.69
N ALA A 194 9.22 8.39 -2.30
CA ALA A 194 7.84 7.95 -2.48
C ALA A 194 6.95 8.41 -1.34
N GLN A 195 5.69 8.69 -1.68
CA GLN A 195 4.63 8.78 -0.68
C GLN A 195 4.24 7.35 -0.22
N ILE A 196 3.21 7.20 0.61
CA ILE A 196 2.65 5.88 0.90
C ILE A 196 1.96 5.34 -0.37
N GLU A 197 2.72 4.72 -1.27
CA GLU A 197 2.30 4.26 -2.59
C GLU A 197 3.16 3.08 -3.04
N ARG A 198 2.71 2.25 -4.00
CA ARG A 198 3.55 1.17 -4.57
C ARG A 198 4.65 1.76 -5.46
N ILE A 199 5.79 1.06 -5.57
CA ILE A 199 6.89 1.53 -6.44
C ILE A 199 6.47 1.72 -7.90
N GLY A 200 5.52 0.93 -8.41
CA GLY A 200 4.96 1.15 -9.76
C GLY A 200 4.23 2.49 -9.88
N GLN A 201 3.41 2.85 -8.90
CA GLN A 201 2.70 4.13 -8.87
C GLN A 201 3.67 5.31 -8.67
N PHE A 202 4.71 5.10 -7.87
CA PHE A 202 5.79 6.06 -7.71
C PHE A 202 6.48 6.34 -9.07
N ILE A 203 6.84 5.28 -9.81
CA ILE A 203 7.42 5.40 -11.16
C ILE A 203 6.45 6.09 -12.11
N ASP A 204 5.16 5.73 -12.10
CA ASP A 204 4.14 6.33 -12.95
C ASP A 204 4.00 7.85 -12.66
N ARG A 205 4.13 8.25 -11.38
CA ARG A 205 4.05 9.64 -10.92
C ARG A 205 5.24 10.49 -11.33
N ILE A 206 6.47 9.96 -11.22
CA ILE A 206 7.69 10.74 -11.50
C ILE A 206 8.20 10.58 -12.94
N GLY A 207 7.74 9.54 -13.65
CA GLY A 207 8.24 9.12 -14.95
C GLY A 207 9.41 8.13 -14.87
N LEU A 208 9.40 7.14 -15.76
CA LEU A 208 10.42 6.08 -15.82
C LEU A 208 11.83 6.64 -16.06
N ASP A 209 11.97 7.66 -16.91
CA ASP A 209 13.28 8.25 -17.23
C ASP A 209 13.90 8.93 -16.01
N ALA A 210 13.09 9.66 -15.22
CA ALA A 210 13.53 10.27 -13.98
C ALA A 210 13.94 9.20 -12.95
N PHE A 211 13.17 8.11 -12.84
CA PHE A 211 13.53 6.99 -11.97
C PHE A 211 14.84 6.33 -12.39
N ARG A 212 15.03 6.05 -13.69
CA ARG A 212 16.26 5.46 -14.24
C ARG A 212 17.47 6.35 -13.99
N ALA A 213 17.38 7.64 -14.28
CA ALA A 213 18.46 8.60 -14.03
C ALA A 213 18.89 8.55 -12.55
N ALA A 214 17.94 8.64 -11.63
CA ALA A 214 18.22 8.65 -10.20
C ALA A 214 18.91 7.37 -9.67
N VAL A 215 18.62 6.20 -10.25
CA VAL A 215 19.19 4.92 -9.78
C VAL A 215 20.43 4.47 -10.55
N LEU A 216 20.66 5.01 -11.76
CA LEU A 216 21.77 4.63 -12.64
C LEU A 216 22.92 5.63 -12.69
N ASP A 217 22.73 6.91 -12.33
CA ASP A 217 23.70 8.02 -12.53
C ASP A 217 25.10 7.84 -11.89
N THR A 218 25.33 6.79 -11.10
CA THR A 218 26.63 6.47 -10.50
C THR A 218 27.14 5.06 -10.83
N VAL A 219 26.64 4.42 -11.88
CA VAL A 219 27.29 3.24 -12.49
C VAL A 219 27.99 3.68 -13.75
N ASP A 220 29.33 3.61 -13.77
CA ASP A 220 30.07 3.61 -15.02
C ASP A 220 29.59 2.41 -15.84
N SER A 221 28.75 2.67 -16.84
CA SER A 221 28.19 1.62 -17.70
C SER A 221 29.31 0.87 -18.43
N PRO A 222 29.32 -0.47 -18.47
CA PRO A 222 29.95 -1.16 -19.58
C PRO A 222 29.14 -0.82 -20.83
N THR A 223 29.71 0.04 -21.65
CA THR A 223 29.20 0.41 -22.97
C THR A 223 28.90 -0.84 -23.80
N SER A 224 27.62 -1.11 -24.08
CA SER A 224 27.23 -1.73 -25.33
C SER A 224 25.89 -1.13 -25.74
N ALA A 225 25.95 -0.18 -26.67
CA ALA A 225 24.80 0.23 -27.45
C ALA A 225 24.41 -0.95 -28.36
N ALA A 226 23.70 -1.94 -27.80
CA ALA A 226 22.98 -2.89 -28.62
C ALA A 226 21.76 -2.16 -29.19
N LYS A 227 21.76 -1.96 -30.51
CA LYS A 227 20.56 -1.51 -31.25
C LYS A 227 19.39 -2.37 -30.78
N ALA A 228 18.32 -1.72 -30.32
CA ALA A 228 17.06 -2.35 -29.99
C ALA A 228 16.67 -3.30 -31.13
N SER A 229 16.83 -4.61 -30.90
CA SER A 229 16.25 -5.61 -31.76
C SER A 229 14.73 -5.50 -31.56
N ALA A 230 14.00 -5.23 -32.64
CA ALA A 230 12.56 -5.12 -32.61
C ALA A 230 11.96 -6.32 -31.85
N GLU A 231 11.15 -6.02 -30.83
CA GLU A 231 10.44 -7.02 -30.05
C GLU A 231 9.59 -7.90 -30.99
N PRO A 232 9.53 -9.23 -30.77
CA PRO A 232 8.61 -10.06 -31.51
C PRO A 232 7.17 -9.67 -31.16
N VAL A 233 6.45 -9.16 -32.17
CA VAL A 233 5.03 -8.81 -32.05
C VAL A 233 4.22 -10.09 -31.81
N VAL A 234 3.80 -10.31 -30.56
CA VAL A 234 2.87 -11.38 -30.20
C VAL A 234 1.45 -10.92 -30.54
N LYS A 235 0.93 -11.34 -31.70
CA LYS A 235 -0.48 -11.14 -32.06
C LYS A 235 -1.35 -12.16 -31.32
N LEU A 236 -1.93 -11.76 -30.19
CA LEU A 236 -3.01 -12.50 -29.54
C LEU A 236 -4.34 -12.21 -30.28
N PRO A 237 -5.18 -13.21 -30.60
CA PRO A 237 -6.52 -12.95 -31.10
C PRO A 237 -7.40 -12.40 -29.96
N GLY A 238 -8.03 -11.26 -30.20
CA GLY A 238 -8.79 -10.50 -29.20
C GLY A 238 -8.07 -9.18 -28.89
N GLN A 239 -8.81 -8.08 -28.97
CA GLN A 239 -8.30 -6.71 -28.93
C GLN A 239 -7.27 -6.48 -27.81
N GLY A 240 -6.00 -6.41 -28.18
CA GLY A 240 -4.90 -5.99 -27.33
C GLY A 240 -3.98 -5.12 -28.17
N ASN A 241 -3.72 -3.90 -27.69
CA ASN A 241 -2.93 -2.81 -28.29
C ASN A 241 -3.71 -1.75 -29.08
N ALA A 242 -4.91 -1.39 -28.63
CA ALA A 242 -5.40 -0.01 -28.79
C ALA A 242 -4.91 0.80 -27.58
N GLY A 243 -4.41 2.02 -27.81
CA GLY A 243 -3.75 2.86 -26.81
C GLY A 243 -4.48 2.84 -25.47
N LEU A 244 -3.74 2.53 -24.41
CA LEU A 244 -4.20 2.68 -23.04
C LEU A 244 -4.39 4.18 -22.80
N ALA A 245 -5.58 4.69 -23.08
CA ALA A 245 -6.05 5.92 -22.46
C ALA A 245 -5.86 5.75 -20.95
N GLU A 246 -5.34 6.78 -20.27
CA GLU A 246 -5.26 6.82 -18.81
C GLU A 246 -6.60 6.34 -18.26
N ALA A 247 -6.59 5.16 -17.65
CA ALA A 247 -7.79 4.63 -17.06
C ALA A 247 -8.12 5.55 -15.89
N ALA A 248 -9.16 6.38 -16.06
CA ALA A 248 -9.81 7.02 -14.94
C ALA A 248 -10.00 5.98 -13.85
N ALA A 249 -9.68 6.36 -12.60
CA ALA A 249 -9.89 5.49 -11.43
C ALA A 249 -11.28 4.84 -11.56
N PRO A 250 -11.40 3.50 -11.42
CA PRO A 250 -12.65 2.82 -11.67
C PRO A 250 -13.77 3.47 -10.88
N ALA A 251 -14.94 3.62 -11.51
CA ALA A 251 -16.14 4.06 -10.84
C ALA A 251 -16.32 3.22 -9.57
N ASN A 252 -16.54 3.90 -8.45
CA ASN A 252 -16.73 3.21 -7.19
C ASN A 252 -18.11 2.53 -7.21
N ASP A 253 -18.12 1.20 -7.34
CA ASP A 253 -19.34 0.39 -7.37
C ASP A 253 -19.94 0.14 -5.96
N LYS A 254 -19.37 0.74 -4.90
CA LYS A 254 -19.70 0.46 -3.49
C LYS A 254 -20.15 1.69 -2.69
N GLY A 255 -20.47 2.81 -3.35
CA GLY A 255 -20.93 4.03 -2.68
C GLY A 255 -19.85 4.84 -1.96
N ALA A 256 -18.57 4.50 -2.12
CA ALA A 256 -17.43 5.23 -1.60
C ALA A 256 -17.27 6.67 -2.15
N THR A 257 -17.22 7.67 -1.26
CA THR A 257 -17.13 9.08 -1.64
C THR A 257 -15.70 9.61 -1.60
N PRO A 258 -15.32 10.51 -2.51
CA PRO A 258 -14.04 11.20 -2.41
C PRO A 258 -13.99 12.10 -1.17
N LEU A 259 -12.79 12.52 -0.78
CA LEU A 259 -12.56 13.42 0.36
C LEU A 259 -11.71 14.58 -0.13
N SER A 260 -12.12 15.79 0.23
CA SER A 260 -11.33 17.01 0.03
C SER A 260 -10.85 17.56 1.36
N LEU A 261 -9.79 18.38 1.32
CA LEU A 261 -9.26 19.01 2.53
C LEU A 261 -10.34 19.85 3.22
N GLY A 262 -10.53 19.61 4.52
CA GLY A 262 -11.53 20.26 5.38
C GLY A 262 -12.80 19.44 5.59
N GLN A 263 -13.15 18.55 4.65
CA GLN A 263 -14.35 17.73 4.76
C GLN A 263 -14.26 16.70 5.88
N LEU A 264 -15.39 16.46 6.55
CA LEU A 264 -15.52 15.37 7.53
C LEU A 264 -15.33 14.01 6.86
N ILE A 265 -14.60 13.14 7.54
CA ILE A 265 -14.51 11.73 7.18
C ILE A 265 -15.84 11.08 7.56
N THR A 266 -16.46 10.39 6.60
CA THR A 266 -17.69 9.62 6.79
C THR A 266 -17.41 8.13 6.64
N LYS A 267 -18.38 7.29 7.02
CA LYS A 267 -18.30 5.84 6.81
C LYS A 267 -18.11 5.45 5.33
N ASP A 268 -18.56 6.29 4.41
CA ASP A 268 -18.49 6.09 2.97
C ASP A 268 -17.21 6.66 2.37
N THR A 269 -16.39 7.37 3.14
CA THR A 269 -15.15 7.96 2.63
C THR A 269 -14.16 6.88 2.17
N ILE A 270 -13.55 7.09 1.00
CA ILE A 270 -12.50 6.20 0.45
C ILE A 270 -11.27 6.26 1.36
N VAL A 271 -10.81 5.09 1.85
CA VAL A 271 -9.64 5.00 2.74
C VAL A 271 -8.39 5.64 2.14
N ARG A 272 -8.19 5.50 0.82
CA ARG A 272 -7.08 6.13 0.11
C ARG A 272 -7.06 7.65 0.28
N HIS A 273 -8.22 8.31 0.13
CA HIS A 273 -8.28 9.76 0.22
C HIS A 273 -8.09 10.26 1.65
N ILE A 274 -8.42 9.45 2.67
CA ILE A 274 -8.06 9.77 4.06
C ILE A 274 -6.53 9.85 4.20
N VAL A 275 -5.81 8.86 3.64
CA VAL A 275 -4.34 8.81 3.70
C VAL A 275 -3.70 9.96 2.92
N ASP A 276 -4.28 10.35 1.78
CA ASP A 276 -3.76 11.42 0.93
C ASP A 276 -4.03 12.82 1.49
N VAL A 277 -5.24 13.05 1.99
CA VAL A 277 -5.69 14.36 2.51
C VAL A 277 -5.21 14.60 3.93
N TYR A 278 -5.18 13.56 4.76
CA TYR A 278 -4.85 13.61 6.18
C TYR A 278 -3.78 12.56 6.55
N PRO A 279 -2.54 12.68 6.05
CA PRO A 279 -1.47 11.71 6.28
C PRO A 279 -1.12 11.53 7.77
N GLU A 280 -1.36 12.51 8.62
CA GLU A 280 -1.20 12.41 10.07
C GLU A 280 -2.08 11.33 10.72
N LEU A 281 -3.15 10.88 10.05
CA LEU A 281 -4.04 9.82 10.51
C LEU A 281 -3.52 8.40 10.26
N ILE A 282 -2.44 8.24 9.49
CA ILE A 282 -1.84 6.93 9.16
C ILE A 282 -1.57 6.09 10.44
N PRO A 283 -0.97 6.62 11.52
CA PRO A 283 -0.74 5.84 12.74
C PRO A 283 -2.03 5.35 13.40
N ILE A 284 -3.12 6.12 13.31
CA ILE A 284 -4.44 5.72 13.82
C ILE A 284 -4.93 4.50 13.03
N LEU A 285 -4.92 4.59 11.70
CA LEU A 285 -5.33 3.49 10.81
C LEU A 285 -4.46 2.23 11.05
N GLN A 286 -3.15 2.39 11.20
CA GLN A 286 -2.23 1.29 11.47
C GLN A 286 -2.45 0.64 12.84
N SER A 287 -2.71 1.44 13.88
CA SER A 287 -3.02 0.93 15.23
C SER A 287 -4.26 0.03 15.27
N MET A 288 -5.12 0.19 14.26
CA MET A 288 -6.37 -0.54 14.05
C MET A 288 -6.21 -1.77 13.14
N GLY A 289 -4.97 -2.11 12.76
CA GLY A 289 -4.66 -3.25 11.91
C GLY A 289 -4.70 -2.96 10.41
N MET A 290 -4.99 -1.72 9.99
CA MET A 290 -4.93 -1.30 8.59
C MET A 290 -3.50 -0.89 8.23
N GLY A 291 -2.65 -1.88 7.98
CA GLY A 291 -1.23 -1.62 7.77
C GLY A 291 -0.78 -1.48 6.31
N CYS A 292 -1.57 -1.93 5.33
CA CYS A 292 -1.20 -1.94 3.91
C CYS A 292 -1.69 -0.70 3.13
N LEU A 293 -1.53 0.48 3.71
CA LEU A 293 -2.16 1.73 3.23
C LEU A 293 -1.61 2.26 1.89
N GLY A 294 -0.45 1.77 1.45
CA GLY A 294 0.14 2.16 0.16
C GLY A 294 -0.27 1.27 -1.00
N CYS A 295 -1.25 0.37 -0.84
CA CYS A 295 -1.66 -0.56 -1.89
C CYS A 295 -3.07 -0.21 -2.36
N PRO A 296 -3.29 0.07 -3.66
CA PRO A 296 -4.62 0.41 -4.18
C PRO A 296 -5.70 -0.62 -3.85
N SER A 297 -5.36 -1.90 -3.96
CA SER A 297 -6.27 -3.01 -3.61
C SER A 297 -6.62 -3.10 -2.12
N SER A 298 -5.98 -2.31 -1.26
CA SER A 298 -6.20 -2.27 0.19
C SER A 298 -6.80 -0.94 0.66
N THR A 299 -6.84 0.09 -0.18
CA THR A 299 -7.33 1.43 0.20
C THR A 299 -8.39 1.99 -0.75
N GLY A 300 -8.69 1.32 -1.86
CA GLY A 300 -9.74 1.72 -2.80
C GLY A 300 -11.17 1.38 -2.34
N GLU A 301 -11.37 1.07 -1.07
CA GLU A 301 -12.67 0.70 -0.50
C GLU A 301 -13.16 1.76 0.50
N PRO A 302 -14.49 1.84 0.74
CA PRO A 302 -15.03 2.75 1.75
C PRO A 302 -14.68 2.30 3.16
N LEU A 303 -14.60 3.27 4.09
CA LEU A 303 -14.19 3.06 5.47
C LEU A 303 -15.05 2.02 6.21
N TRP A 304 -16.37 1.97 5.98
CA TRP A 304 -17.26 0.97 6.57
C TRP A 304 -16.87 -0.47 6.20
N GLN A 305 -16.40 -0.67 4.97
CA GLN A 305 -16.00 -1.99 4.50
C GLN A 305 -14.70 -2.41 5.17
N ALA A 306 -13.72 -1.50 5.24
CA ALA A 306 -12.48 -1.72 5.97
C ALA A 306 -12.77 -2.02 7.45
N ALA A 307 -13.65 -1.25 8.11
CA ALA A 307 -14.06 -1.49 9.49
C ALA A 307 -14.62 -2.91 9.68
N ASN A 308 -15.52 -3.36 8.80
CA ASN A 308 -16.08 -4.71 8.85
C ASN A 308 -15.03 -5.81 8.66
N ILE A 309 -14.11 -5.65 7.70
CA ILE A 309 -13.01 -6.60 7.45
C ILE A 309 -12.12 -6.75 8.68
N HIS A 310 -11.86 -5.64 9.37
CA HIS A 310 -11.00 -5.59 10.55
C HIS A 310 -11.76 -5.82 11.88
N GLY A 311 -13.08 -6.05 11.83
CA GLY A 311 -13.92 -6.32 13.00
C GLY A 311 -13.99 -5.15 13.98
N MET A 312 -14.04 -3.93 13.43
CA MET A 312 -14.13 -2.66 14.16
C MET A 312 -15.54 -2.07 14.10
N ASP A 313 -15.88 -1.29 15.12
CA ASP A 313 -17.06 -0.43 15.09
C ASP A 313 -16.79 0.79 14.18
N ILE A 314 -17.69 1.02 13.22
CA ILE A 314 -17.51 2.07 12.22
C ILE A 314 -17.72 3.47 12.81
N ASP A 315 -18.64 3.62 13.76
CA ASP A 315 -18.96 4.93 14.33
C ASP A 315 -17.82 5.39 15.26
N GLU A 316 -17.27 4.47 16.06
CA GLU A 316 -16.05 4.72 16.85
C GLU A 316 -14.85 5.08 15.95
N LEU A 317 -14.68 4.38 14.83
CA LEU A 317 -13.59 4.64 13.88
C LEU A 317 -13.71 6.03 13.25
N VAL A 318 -14.90 6.39 12.77
CA VAL A 318 -15.19 7.70 12.19
C VAL A 318 -14.95 8.82 13.21
N ALA A 319 -15.43 8.65 14.44
CA ALA A 319 -15.22 9.64 15.50
C ALA A 319 -13.73 9.84 15.80
N LYS A 320 -12.97 8.74 15.92
CA LYS A 320 -11.54 8.80 16.21
C LYS A 320 -10.72 9.40 15.08
N LEU A 321 -11.05 9.11 13.82
CA LEU A 321 -10.38 9.73 12.67
C LEU A 321 -10.67 11.22 12.58
N ASN A 322 -11.94 11.62 12.73
CA ASN A 322 -12.30 13.05 12.68
C ASN A 322 -11.68 13.87 13.80
N ALA A 323 -11.55 13.30 15.01
CA ALA A 323 -10.88 13.93 16.14
C ALA A 323 -9.36 14.07 15.95
N GLY A 324 -8.75 13.24 15.10
CA GLY A 324 -7.32 13.26 14.81
C GLY A 324 -6.91 14.20 13.67
N ARG A 325 -7.88 14.74 12.90
CA ARG A 325 -7.59 15.58 11.73
C ARG A 325 -6.93 16.88 12.16
N ASN A 326 -5.86 17.28 11.50
CA ASN A 326 -5.33 18.63 11.67
C ASN A 326 -6.00 19.59 10.68
N VAL A 327 -7.07 20.26 11.13
CA VAL A 327 -7.78 21.30 10.35
C VAL A 327 -7.40 22.72 10.78
N SER A 328 -6.50 22.88 11.76
CA SER A 328 -6.23 24.18 12.39
C SER A 328 -5.54 25.20 11.49
N GLU A 329 -4.95 24.78 10.37
CA GLU A 329 -4.25 25.68 9.42
C GLU A 329 -5.08 26.03 8.17
N ILE A 330 -6.27 25.42 8.00
CA ILE A 330 -7.12 25.70 6.84
C ILE A 330 -7.72 27.11 6.99
N ALA A 331 -7.50 27.96 5.99
CA ALA A 331 -8.06 29.31 5.98
C ALA A 331 -9.53 29.28 5.57
N ILE A 332 -10.35 30.07 6.25
CA ILE A 332 -11.72 30.37 5.82
C ILE A 332 -11.64 31.34 4.64
N THR A 333 -12.31 30.99 3.56
CA THR A 333 -12.40 31.81 2.34
C THR A 333 -13.86 32.11 2.06
N LYS A 334 -14.10 33.05 1.14
CA LYS A 334 -15.46 33.36 0.68
C LYS A 334 -16.20 32.15 0.07
N ASP A 335 -15.47 31.19 -0.47
CA ASP A 335 -16.01 29.99 -1.11
C ASP A 335 -16.16 28.81 -0.12
N SER A 336 -15.70 28.97 1.12
CA SER A 336 -15.86 27.97 2.16
C SER A 336 -17.34 27.72 2.45
N ILE A 337 -17.73 26.45 2.52
CA ILE A 337 -19.10 26.04 2.85
C ILE A 337 -19.34 26.24 4.35
N ILE A 338 -20.48 26.83 4.71
CA ILE A 338 -20.78 27.22 6.10
C ILE A 338 -20.78 26.02 7.03
N ARG A 339 -21.33 24.89 6.58
CA ARG A 339 -21.30 23.64 7.34
C ARG A 339 -19.88 23.19 7.66
N ASP A 340 -18.98 23.24 6.68
CA ASP A 340 -17.58 22.83 6.86
C ASP A 340 -16.87 23.77 7.84
N ILE A 341 -17.16 25.07 7.81
CA ILE A 341 -16.63 26.05 8.77
C ILE A 341 -17.07 25.71 10.20
N ILE A 342 -18.35 25.38 10.41
CA ILE A 342 -18.89 25.02 11.73
C ILE A 342 -18.28 23.71 12.23
N ASP A 343 -18.19 22.73 11.34
CA ASP A 343 -17.67 21.39 11.67
C ASP A 343 -16.16 21.43 11.97
N MET A 344 -15.39 22.27 11.28
CA MET A 344 -13.96 22.47 11.55
C MET A 344 -13.69 23.41 12.72
N TYR A 345 -14.48 24.48 12.86
CA TYR A 345 -14.27 25.56 13.81
C TYR A 345 -15.56 25.90 14.58
N PRO A 346 -16.00 25.06 15.52
CA PRO A 346 -17.23 25.31 16.28
C PRO A 346 -17.25 26.66 17.01
N GLN A 347 -16.08 27.21 17.35
CA GLN A 347 -15.92 28.53 17.96
C GLN A 347 -16.35 29.70 17.06
N THR A 348 -16.55 29.47 15.77
CA THR A 348 -17.06 30.47 14.81
C THR A 348 -18.58 30.60 14.83
N VAL A 349 -19.30 29.64 15.43
CA VAL A 349 -20.78 29.63 15.51
C VAL A 349 -21.37 30.93 16.06
N PRO A 350 -20.84 31.54 17.14
CA PRO A 350 -21.36 32.83 17.63
C PRO A 350 -21.24 33.96 16.60
N VAL A 351 -20.20 33.97 15.76
CA VAL A 351 -20.03 34.97 14.70
C VAL A 351 -21.14 34.80 13.66
N LEU A 352 -21.40 33.57 13.20
CA LEU A 352 -22.48 33.27 12.26
C LEU A 352 -23.87 33.61 12.84
N GLN A 353 -24.09 33.33 14.13
CA GLN A 353 -25.34 33.69 14.80
C GLN A 353 -25.53 35.22 14.88
N SER A 354 -24.44 35.98 15.06
CA SER A 354 -24.49 37.45 15.14
C SER A 354 -24.96 38.12 13.85
N ILE A 355 -24.81 37.44 12.71
CA ILE A 355 -25.26 37.94 11.40
C ILE A 355 -26.68 37.50 11.04
N GLY A 356 -27.39 36.88 11.99
CA GLY A 356 -28.77 36.41 11.82
C GLY A 356 -28.90 34.96 11.37
N MET A 357 -27.81 34.18 11.30
CA MET A 357 -27.89 32.74 11.04
C MET A 357 -28.22 31.97 12.33
N GLY A 358 -29.50 31.90 12.68
CA GLY A 358 -29.97 31.16 13.87
C GLY A 358 -30.15 29.65 13.66
N CYS A 359 -30.36 29.21 12.42
CA CYS A 359 -30.72 27.82 12.07
C CYS A 359 -29.52 26.99 11.57
N LEU A 360 -28.36 27.11 12.22
CA LEU A 360 -27.12 26.47 11.79
C LEU A 360 -27.12 24.92 11.84
N GLY A 361 -28.15 24.31 12.42
CA GLY A 361 -28.37 22.86 12.35
C GLY A 361 -29.14 22.39 11.09
N CYS A 362 -29.65 23.31 10.27
CA CYS A 362 -30.47 22.97 9.09
C CYS A 362 -29.61 22.84 7.83
N PRO A 363 -29.66 21.71 7.08
CA PRO A 363 -28.86 21.53 5.87
C PRO A 363 -29.09 22.60 4.79
N SER A 364 -30.30 23.14 4.68
CA SER A 364 -30.62 24.20 3.71
C SER A 364 -30.02 25.56 4.09
N SER A 365 -29.62 25.76 5.35
CA SER A 365 -29.01 27.00 5.83
C SER A 365 -27.48 26.95 5.89
N THR A 366 -26.88 25.75 5.86
CA THR A 366 -25.42 25.59 5.98
C THR A 366 -24.76 24.96 4.77
N GLY A 367 -25.55 24.51 3.78
CA GLY A 367 -25.07 23.91 2.54
C GLY A 367 -24.63 24.91 1.46
N GLU A 368 -24.59 26.21 1.76
CA GLU A 368 -24.21 27.27 0.82
C GLU A 368 -22.81 27.85 1.15
N PRO A 369 -22.11 28.43 0.16
CA PRO A 369 -20.83 29.09 0.39
C PRO A 369 -21.00 30.41 1.16
N LEU A 370 -19.96 30.82 1.87
CA LEU A 370 -19.98 31.98 2.76
C LEU A 370 -20.36 33.29 2.04
N TRP A 371 -19.92 33.49 0.80
CA TRP A 371 -20.29 34.67 0.01
C TRP A 371 -21.79 34.78 -0.25
N GLN A 372 -22.47 33.64 -0.40
CA GLN A 372 -23.90 33.61 -0.68
C GLN A 372 -24.69 33.99 0.57
N ALA A 373 -24.33 33.44 1.74
CA ALA A 373 -24.92 33.84 3.01
C ALA A 373 -24.63 35.31 3.34
N ALA A 374 -23.41 35.80 3.10
CA ALA A 374 -23.07 37.22 3.29
C ALA A 374 -23.99 38.12 2.44
N SER A 375 -24.23 37.75 1.18
CA SER A 375 -25.15 38.47 0.30
C SER A 375 -26.61 38.45 0.78
N ILE A 376 -27.10 37.32 1.28
CA ILE A 376 -28.49 37.18 1.79
C ILE A 376 -28.68 38.04 3.04
N HIS A 377 -27.67 38.08 3.92
CA HIS A 377 -27.71 38.79 5.19
C HIS A 377 -27.20 40.24 5.11
N GLY A 378 -26.93 40.75 3.90
CA GLY A 378 -26.56 42.15 3.67
C GLY A 378 -25.20 42.54 4.27
N MET A 379 -24.27 41.60 4.34
CA MET A 379 -22.94 41.79 4.92
C MET A 379 -21.85 41.73 3.85
N ASP A 380 -20.77 42.49 4.04
CA ASP A 380 -19.57 42.37 3.23
C ASP A 380 -18.88 41.02 3.50
N VAL A 381 -18.60 40.26 2.44
CA VAL A 381 -18.04 38.91 2.57
C VAL A 381 -16.62 38.91 3.10
N ASP A 382 -15.82 39.91 2.77
CA ASP A 382 -14.43 40.01 3.23
C ASP A 382 -14.39 40.36 4.72
N GLU A 383 -15.30 41.22 5.19
CA GLU A 383 -15.50 41.49 6.61
C GLU A 383 -15.93 40.23 7.38
N LEU A 384 -16.87 39.45 6.84
CA LEU A 384 -17.32 38.20 7.46
C LEU A 384 -16.20 37.15 7.53
N VAL A 385 -15.43 36.98 6.44
CA VAL A 385 -14.24 36.13 6.42
C VAL A 385 -13.25 36.58 7.49
N SER A 386 -12.96 37.87 7.61
CA SER A 386 -12.05 38.39 8.62
C SER A 386 -12.52 38.09 10.05
N LYS A 387 -13.81 38.26 10.35
CA LYS A 387 -14.37 37.96 11.69
C LYS A 387 -14.29 36.46 12.01
N LEU A 388 -14.59 35.61 11.03
CA LEU A 388 -14.50 34.17 11.19
C LEU A 388 -13.05 33.71 11.37
N GLU A 389 -12.09 34.30 10.66
CA GLU A 389 -10.66 34.03 10.83
C GLU A 389 -10.13 34.45 12.22
N VAL A 390 -10.61 35.57 12.75
CA VAL A 390 -10.30 36.01 14.14
C VAL A 390 -10.82 34.98 15.14
N ALA A 391 -12.10 34.61 15.04
CA ALA A 391 -12.71 33.60 15.89
C ALA A 391 -12.02 32.22 15.75
N ARG A 392 -11.65 31.83 14.52
CA ARG A 392 -10.90 30.60 14.24
C ARG A 392 -9.59 30.56 15.01
N LYS A 393 -8.82 31.66 15.00
CA LYS A 393 -7.52 31.80 15.68
C LYS A 393 -7.65 31.97 17.20
N GLY A 394 -8.87 32.12 17.73
CA GLY A 394 -9.13 32.33 19.15
C GLY A 394 -8.66 33.71 19.65
N ALA A 395 -8.65 34.72 18.78
CA ALA A 395 -8.23 36.09 19.08
C ALA A 395 -9.41 36.99 19.45
#